data_AF-A0A2M6UFH1-F1
#
_entry.id   AF-A0A2M6UFH1-F1
#
_cell.length_a   1.000
_cell.length_b   1.000
_cell.length_c   1.000
_cell.angle_alpha   90.00
_cell.angle_beta   90.00
_cell.angle_gamma   90.00
#
_symmetry.space_group_name_H-M   'P 1'
#
loop_
_entity.id
_entity.type
_entity.pdbx_description
1 polymer ?
#
loop_
_entity_poly.entity_id
_entity_poly.type
_entity_poly.pdbx_seq_one_letter_code
_entity_poly.pdbx_strand_id
1 'polypeptide(L)'
;MRLVRLSAILLLGFGCEPLYAAQLGASYDSYRDMHRDTAYGSLFFNATAIRHADNLAKKRFRAVTASGDIELPSQQGYCFVFNHYGRPTLDGKSHSYRAKITKLMIDGTNRLETVEQAFDPTDDLSSTSPPDLCIAGIRNVSKVTIEFTSDDNNYFDWQITFVPR
;
A
#
# COMPACT_ATOMS: atom_id res chain seq x y z
N MET A 1 -68.71 4.78 8.49
CA MET A 1 -67.49 3.96 8.45
C MET A 1 -66.40 4.76 7.76
N ARG A 2 -65.31 5.12 8.46
CA ARG A 2 -64.17 5.88 7.90
C ARG A 2 -63.06 4.90 7.51
N LEU A 3 -62.70 4.88 6.23
CA LEU A 3 -61.52 4.18 5.72
C LEU A 3 -60.29 5.05 5.95
N VAL A 4 -59.37 4.60 6.80
CA VAL A 4 -58.04 5.19 6.98
C VAL A 4 -57.09 4.48 6.01
N ARG A 5 -56.56 5.22 5.03
CA ARG A 5 -55.49 4.73 4.15
C ARG A 5 -54.15 4.94 4.86
N LEU A 6 -53.45 3.84 5.18
CA LEU A 6 -52.03 3.86 5.56
C LEU A 6 -51.18 3.92 4.30
N SER A 7 -50.36 4.97 4.16
CA SER A 7 -49.28 5.03 3.19
C SER A 7 -48.00 4.51 3.84
N ALA A 8 -47.48 3.38 3.36
CA ALA A 8 -46.15 2.89 3.71
C ALA A 8 -45.11 3.61 2.84
N ILE A 9 -44.26 4.42 3.48
CA ILE A 9 -43.07 5.01 2.86
C ILE A 9 -41.95 3.97 2.97
N LEU A 10 -41.58 3.38 1.84
CA LEU A 10 -40.45 2.47 1.72
C LEU A 10 -39.17 3.31 1.62
N LEU A 11 -38.41 3.40 2.72
CA LEU A 11 -37.07 4.00 2.75
C LEU A 11 -36.08 3.04 2.07
N LEU A 12 -35.77 3.30 0.80
CA LEU A 12 -34.62 2.73 0.11
C LEU A 12 -33.34 3.33 0.71
N GLY A 13 -32.77 2.65 1.70
CA GLY A 13 -31.44 2.97 2.21
C GLY A 13 -30.39 2.69 1.14
N PHE A 14 -29.91 3.73 0.48
CA PHE A 14 -28.65 3.69 -0.25
C PHE A 14 -27.52 3.60 0.78
N GLY A 15 -26.96 2.40 0.94
CA GLY A 15 -25.69 2.21 1.64
C GLY A 15 -24.57 2.87 0.84
N CYS A 16 -24.25 4.11 1.16
CA CYS A 16 -22.99 4.72 0.77
C CYS A 16 -21.95 4.21 1.77
N GLU A 17 -21.25 3.13 1.44
CA GLU A 17 -20.11 2.70 2.25
C GLU A 17 -19.06 3.81 2.22
N PRO A 18 -18.60 4.30 3.39
CA PRO A 18 -17.56 5.32 3.42
C PRO A 18 -16.30 4.75 2.78
N LEU A 19 -15.92 5.31 1.62
CA LEU A 19 -14.57 5.18 1.08
C LEU A 19 -13.61 5.81 2.09
N TYR A 20 -13.08 4.99 3.00
CA TYR A 20 -12.05 5.42 3.92
C TYR A 20 -10.81 5.78 3.09
N ALA A 21 -10.45 7.06 3.06
CA ALA A 21 -9.18 7.49 2.52
C ALA A 21 -8.05 6.77 3.27
N ALA A 22 -7.08 6.22 2.54
CA ALA A 22 -5.92 5.58 3.13
C ALA A 22 -5.09 6.61 3.89
N GLN A 23 -4.62 6.26 5.08
CA GLN A 23 -3.85 7.17 5.94
C GLN A 23 -2.51 6.56 6.36
N LEU A 24 -1.54 7.44 6.58
CA LEU A 24 -0.27 7.08 7.24
C LEU A 24 -0.48 6.95 8.75
N GLY A 25 -0.44 5.71 9.23
CA GLY A 25 -0.58 5.37 10.63
C GLY A 25 0.73 5.47 11.42
N ALA A 26 0.93 4.49 12.30
CA ALA A 26 2.05 4.37 13.21
C ALA A 26 3.41 4.48 12.49
N SER A 27 4.40 4.99 13.22
CA SER A 27 5.78 5.15 12.75
C SER A 27 6.71 4.11 13.37
N TYR A 28 7.63 3.59 12.56
CA TYR A 28 8.63 2.62 12.99
C TYR A 28 10.01 3.05 12.51
N ASP A 29 10.98 3.06 13.43
CA ASP A 29 12.35 3.48 13.16
C ASP A 29 13.32 2.30 12.95
N SER A 30 12.80 1.06 12.95
CA SER A 30 13.58 -0.15 12.77
C SER A 30 12.76 -1.24 12.07
N TYR A 31 13.43 -2.13 11.33
CA TYR A 31 12.81 -3.33 10.76
C TYR A 31 12.24 -4.24 11.85
N ARG A 32 12.93 -4.35 12.99
CA ARG A 32 12.48 -5.18 14.12
C ARG A 32 11.14 -4.72 14.67
N ASP A 33 10.97 -3.42 14.92
CA ASP A 33 9.70 -2.90 15.46
C ASP A 33 8.59 -2.99 14.42
N MET A 34 8.89 -2.66 13.16
CA MET A 34 7.96 -2.83 12.04
C MET A 34 7.46 -4.29 11.94
N HIS A 35 8.37 -5.27 11.98
CA HIS A 35 8.03 -6.69 11.91
C HIS A 35 7.27 -7.19 13.13
N ARG A 36 7.71 -6.83 14.34
CA ARG A 36 7.11 -7.29 15.60
C ARG A 36 5.67 -6.79 15.77
N ASP A 37 5.44 -5.54 15.40
CA ASP A 37 4.21 -4.82 15.79
C ASP A 37 3.15 -4.83 14.69
N THR A 38 3.40 -5.46 13.54
CA THR A 38 2.49 -5.48 12.40
C THR A 38 2.33 -6.86 11.79
N ALA A 39 1.24 -7.06 11.07
CA ALA A 39 0.96 -8.33 10.41
C ALA A 39 1.84 -8.53 9.17
N TYR A 40 2.14 -9.78 8.85
CA TYR A 40 2.67 -10.17 7.55
C TYR A 40 1.83 -9.59 6.40
N GLY A 41 2.48 -9.09 5.35
CA GLY A 41 1.83 -8.43 4.22
C GLY A 41 1.44 -6.96 4.45
N SER A 42 1.67 -6.39 5.65
CA SER A 42 1.42 -4.97 5.91
C SER A 42 2.30 -4.09 5.02
N LEU A 43 1.71 -3.01 4.47
CA LEU A 43 2.40 -2.05 3.60
C LEU A 43 2.88 -0.83 4.40
N PHE A 44 4.09 -0.37 4.09
CA PHE A 44 4.71 0.80 4.71
C PHE A 44 5.21 1.76 3.66
N PHE A 45 5.14 3.05 3.98
CA PHE A 45 5.80 4.11 3.25
C PHE A 45 7.06 4.54 4.01
N ASN A 46 8.22 4.60 3.35
CA ASN A 46 9.46 5.07 3.97
C ASN A 46 9.65 6.58 3.74
N ALA A 47 9.36 7.39 4.75
CA ALA A 47 9.29 8.84 4.66
C ALA A 47 10.64 9.55 4.41
N THR A 48 11.74 8.81 4.35
CA THR A 48 13.09 9.38 4.16
C THR A 48 13.87 8.73 3.01
N ALA A 49 13.30 7.70 2.37
CA ALA A 49 13.93 7.00 1.27
C ALA A 49 13.29 7.40 -0.06
N ILE A 50 14.13 7.84 -1.00
CA ILE A 50 13.70 8.25 -2.35
C ILE A 50 14.20 7.29 -3.44
N ARG A 51 15.07 6.34 -3.07
CA ARG A 51 15.68 5.31 -3.94
C ARG A 51 15.88 4.02 -3.15
N HIS A 52 16.06 2.90 -3.85
CA HIS A 52 16.23 1.58 -3.24
C HIS A 52 17.40 1.52 -2.24
N ALA A 53 18.55 2.09 -2.59
CA ALA A 53 19.71 2.16 -1.67
C ALA A 53 19.42 2.96 -0.39
N ASP A 54 18.59 4.01 -0.46
CA ASP A 54 18.18 4.76 0.71
C ASP A 54 17.26 3.94 1.62
N ASN A 55 16.42 3.08 1.03
CA ASN A 55 15.43 2.30 1.76
C ASN A 55 16.06 1.29 2.73
N LEU A 56 17.21 0.73 2.35
CA LEU A 56 18.01 -0.15 3.22
C LEU A 56 18.66 0.61 4.39
N ALA A 57 19.11 1.83 4.15
CA ALA A 57 19.88 2.62 5.11
C ALA A 57 19.00 3.44 6.06
N LYS A 58 17.89 4.00 5.55
CA LYS A 58 17.02 4.93 6.27
C LYS A 58 15.73 4.23 6.65
N LYS A 59 15.38 4.25 7.92
CA LYS A 59 14.28 3.45 8.49
C LYS A 59 13.28 4.40 9.14
N ARG A 60 12.47 5.10 8.35
CA ARG A 60 11.39 5.96 8.86
C ARG A 60 10.09 5.49 8.23
N PHE A 61 9.67 4.29 8.62
CA PHE A 61 8.50 3.63 8.08
C PHE A 61 7.23 4.21 8.67
N ARG A 62 6.21 4.40 7.85
CA ARG A 62 4.86 4.80 8.23
C ARG A 62 3.89 3.77 7.68
N ALA A 63 3.11 3.13 8.55
CA ALA A 63 2.15 2.13 8.13
C ALA A 63 1.10 2.74 7.19
N VAL A 64 0.84 2.08 6.07
CA VAL A 64 -0.33 2.37 5.23
C VAL A 64 -1.49 1.55 5.79
N THR A 65 -2.53 2.25 6.25
CA THR A 65 -3.59 1.62 7.07
C THR A 65 -4.74 1.01 6.27
N ALA A 66 -4.88 1.41 5.00
CA ALA A 66 -5.90 0.88 4.08
C ALA A 66 -5.43 1.07 2.63
N SER A 67 -6.06 0.33 1.71
CA SER A 67 -6.00 0.64 0.27
C SER A 67 -6.84 1.88 -0.04
N GLY A 68 -6.45 2.63 -1.08
CA GLY A 68 -7.16 3.82 -1.55
C GLY A 68 -6.27 5.03 -1.76
N ASP A 69 -6.88 6.21 -1.77
CA ASP A 69 -6.19 7.49 -1.90
C ASP A 69 -5.44 7.81 -0.60
N ILE A 70 -4.13 8.04 -0.70
CA ILE A 70 -3.25 8.37 0.42
C ILE A 70 -2.54 9.70 0.21
N GLU A 71 -2.46 10.50 1.28
CA GLU A 71 -1.63 11.71 1.29
C GLU A 71 -0.19 11.36 1.70
N LEU A 72 0.75 11.59 0.79
CA LEU A 72 2.17 11.42 1.04
C LEU A 72 2.89 12.78 1.05
N PRO A 73 3.91 12.96 1.91
CA PRO A 73 4.71 14.19 1.88
C PRO A 73 5.43 14.33 0.55
N SER A 74 5.55 15.56 0.04
CA SER A 74 6.28 15.88 -1.19
C SER A 74 7.75 15.44 -1.09
N GLN A 75 8.21 14.74 -2.12
CA GLN A 75 9.58 14.24 -2.19
C GLN A 75 9.96 13.79 -3.60
N GLN A 76 11.27 13.72 -3.83
CA GLN A 76 11.87 13.41 -5.13
C GLN A 76 11.77 11.92 -5.53
N GLY A 77 11.12 11.10 -4.73
CA GLY A 77 10.90 9.68 -4.96
C GLY A 77 10.16 9.06 -3.80
N TYR A 78 9.46 7.96 -4.02
CA TYR A 78 8.57 7.35 -3.05
C TYR A 78 8.95 5.87 -2.90
N CYS A 79 9.30 5.45 -1.69
CA CYS A 79 9.65 4.07 -1.40
C CYS A 79 8.59 3.42 -0.49
N PHE A 80 8.21 2.21 -0.86
CA PHE A 80 7.26 1.37 -0.14
C PHE A 80 7.91 0.04 0.24
N VAL A 81 7.51 -0.51 1.37
CA VAL A 81 8.08 -1.75 1.93
C VAL A 81 6.96 -2.62 2.47
N PHE A 82 7.09 -3.93 2.35
CA PHE A 82 6.19 -4.87 2.98
C PHE A 82 6.81 -5.55 4.21
N ASN A 83 5.97 -5.85 5.20
CA ASN A 83 6.36 -6.79 6.24
C ASN A 83 6.32 -8.22 5.70
N HIS A 84 7.49 -8.88 5.59
CA HIS A 84 7.60 -10.29 5.21
C HIS A 84 7.89 -11.24 6.39
N TYR A 85 7.79 -10.73 7.62
CA TYR A 85 8.01 -11.50 8.84
C TYR A 85 6.72 -12.13 9.36
N GLY A 86 6.82 -13.35 9.89
CA GLY A 86 5.73 -13.98 10.63
C GLY A 86 4.58 -14.43 9.74
N ARG A 87 4.90 -14.97 8.56
CA ARG A 87 3.91 -15.54 7.65
C ARG A 87 3.08 -16.61 8.38
N PRO A 88 1.73 -16.57 8.33
CA PRO A 88 0.89 -17.50 9.08
C PRO A 88 1.11 -18.98 8.75
N THR A 89 1.47 -19.28 7.50
CA THR A 89 1.73 -20.64 7.01
C THR A 89 3.10 -20.63 6.35
N LEU A 90 4.08 -21.33 6.90
CA LEU A 90 5.41 -21.45 6.27
C LEU A 90 5.44 -22.67 5.37
N ASP A 91 5.69 -22.46 4.08
CA ASP A 91 5.96 -23.52 3.10
C ASP A 91 7.44 -23.62 2.72
N GLY A 92 8.29 -22.74 3.27
CA GLY A 92 9.72 -22.67 2.98
C GLY A 92 10.04 -22.28 1.53
N LYS A 93 9.09 -21.72 0.79
CA LYS A 93 9.26 -21.34 -0.61
C LYS A 93 9.49 -19.84 -0.74
N SER A 94 10.23 -19.49 -1.79
CA SER A 94 10.26 -18.13 -2.32
C SER A 94 8.94 -17.85 -3.04
N HIS A 95 8.48 -16.62 -2.94
CA HIS A 95 7.25 -16.10 -3.54
C HIS A 95 7.58 -14.87 -4.38
N SER A 96 6.67 -14.44 -5.23
CA SER A 96 6.82 -13.25 -6.05
C SER A 96 5.72 -12.24 -5.75
N TYR A 97 6.12 -10.98 -5.57
CA TYR A 97 5.18 -9.87 -5.62
C TYR A 97 5.34 -9.10 -6.93
N ARG A 98 4.24 -8.49 -7.34
CA ARG A 98 4.14 -7.70 -8.56
C ARG A 98 3.53 -6.36 -8.19
N ALA A 99 4.04 -5.30 -8.81
CA ALA A 99 3.49 -3.97 -8.71
C ALA A 99 3.18 -3.44 -10.10
N LYS A 100 1.92 -3.11 -10.35
CA LYS A 100 1.48 -2.40 -11.54
C LYS A 100 1.33 -0.92 -11.20
N ILE A 101 2.17 -0.10 -11.81
CA ILE A 101 2.28 1.34 -11.54
C ILE A 101 1.68 2.09 -12.72
N THR A 102 0.57 2.77 -12.47
CA THR A 102 -0.09 3.65 -13.44
C THR A 102 0.20 5.09 -13.08
N LYS A 103 0.80 5.85 -14.00
CA LYS A 103 1.11 7.27 -13.84
C LYS A 103 0.24 8.08 -14.79
N LEU A 104 -0.68 8.87 -14.24
CA LEU A 104 -1.45 9.84 -14.99
C LEU A 104 -0.60 11.10 -15.14
N MET A 105 -0.34 11.49 -16.37
CA MET A 105 0.43 12.68 -16.71
C MET A 105 -0.49 13.91 -16.67
N ILE A 106 0.10 15.11 -16.54
CA ILE A 106 -0.66 16.39 -16.54
C ILE A 106 -1.38 16.62 -17.88
N ASP A 107 -0.85 16.09 -18.99
CA ASP A 107 -1.49 16.14 -20.31
C ASP A 107 -2.64 15.14 -20.50
N GLY A 108 -2.95 14.36 -19.47
CA GLY A 108 -4.02 13.35 -19.47
C GLY A 108 -3.62 11.98 -20.00
N THR A 109 -2.39 11.81 -20.50
CA THR A 109 -1.89 10.49 -20.91
C THR A 109 -1.56 9.60 -19.72
N ASN A 110 -1.58 8.28 -19.91
CA ASN A 110 -1.17 7.32 -18.89
C ASN A 110 0.12 6.62 -19.30
N ARG A 111 1.04 6.44 -18.35
CA ARG A 111 2.20 5.54 -18.48
C ARG A 111 2.03 4.37 -17.53
N LEU A 112 2.26 3.17 -18.05
CA LEU A 112 2.17 1.92 -17.30
C LEU A 112 3.55 1.31 -17.14
N GLU A 113 3.89 0.93 -15.93
CA GLU A 113 5.10 0.19 -15.58
C GLU A 113 4.72 -1.01 -14.73
N THR A 114 5.41 -2.13 -14.91
CA THR A 114 5.24 -3.32 -14.08
C THR A 114 6.58 -3.71 -13.49
N VAL A 115 6.58 -4.01 -12.21
CA VAL A 115 7.72 -4.56 -11.47
C VAL A 115 7.31 -5.92 -10.94
N GLU A 116 8.22 -6.89 -11.01
CA GLU A 116 8.06 -8.20 -10.41
C GLU A 116 9.38 -8.55 -9.72
N GLN A 117 9.30 -8.97 -8.45
CA GLN A 117 10.47 -9.33 -7.65
C GLN A 117 10.12 -10.51 -6.75
N ALA A 118 11.10 -11.40 -6.58
CA ALA A 118 11.01 -12.52 -5.66
C ALA A 118 11.29 -12.06 -4.23
N PHE A 119 10.75 -12.79 -3.26
CA PHE A 119 11.01 -12.58 -1.85
C PHE A 119 10.84 -13.86 -1.04
N ASP A 120 11.52 -13.93 0.09
CA ASP A 120 11.47 -15.07 1.00
C ASP A 120 10.79 -14.64 2.30
N PRO A 121 9.64 -15.23 2.67
CA PRO A 121 9.06 -15.05 3.99
C PRO A 121 10.07 -15.47 5.07
N THR A 122 10.05 -14.80 6.20
CA THR A 122 11.06 -15.03 7.24
C THR A 122 10.48 -15.08 8.65
N ASP A 123 11.16 -15.82 9.52
CA ASP A 123 10.94 -15.80 10.96
C ASP A 123 12.01 -14.99 11.70
N ASP A 124 12.91 -14.33 10.95
CA ASP A 124 13.89 -13.41 11.53
C ASP A 124 13.29 -12.00 11.63
N LEU A 125 12.92 -11.62 12.86
CA LEU A 125 12.48 -10.27 13.19
C LEU A 125 13.47 -9.18 12.75
N SER A 126 14.76 -9.49 12.64
CA SER A 126 15.80 -8.53 12.27
C SER A 126 16.10 -8.44 10.77
N SER A 127 15.40 -9.22 9.94
CA SER A 127 15.60 -9.24 8.49
C SER A 127 15.53 -7.83 7.90
N THR A 128 16.53 -7.47 7.08
CA THR A 128 16.68 -6.13 6.49
C THR A 128 16.45 -6.10 4.99
N SER A 129 15.96 -7.21 4.41
CA SER A 129 15.72 -7.35 2.99
C SER A 129 14.24 -7.61 2.68
N PRO A 130 13.32 -6.79 3.19
CA PRO A 130 11.91 -6.95 2.84
C PRO A 130 11.65 -6.62 1.37
N PRO A 131 10.54 -7.13 0.81
CA PRO A 131 10.03 -6.70 -0.49
C PRO A 131 9.80 -5.20 -0.51
N ASP A 132 10.27 -4.51 -1.54
CA ASP A 132 10.15 -3.06 -1.61
C ASP A 132 9.92 -2.51 -3.03
N LEU A 133 9.46 -1.27 -3.11
CA LEU A 133 9.28 -0.59 -4.38
C LEU A 133 9.64 0.87 -4.22
N CYS A 134 10.64 1.33 -4.96
CA CYS A 134 10.99 2.74 -5.04
C CYS A 134 10.65 3.30 -6.42
N ILE A 135 9.78 4.31 -6.44
CA ILE A 135 9.41 5.06 -7.63
C ILE A 135 10.19 6.37 -7.61
N ALA A 136 11.05 6.59 -8.60
CA ALA A 136 11.70 7.88 -8.76
C ALA A 136 10.67 8.99 -8.98
N GLY A 137 10.96 10.20 -8.50
CA GLY A 137 10.15 11.38 -8.77
C GLY A 137 10.18 11.69 -10.27
N ILE A 138 8.99 11.90 -10.84
CA ILE A 138 8.82 12.10 -12.28
C ILE A 138 8.08 13.41 -12.50
N ARG A 139 8.66 14.25 -13.35
CA ARG A 139 8.04 15.52 -13.75
C ARG A 139 6.75 15.26 -14.52
N ASN A 140 5.81 16.18 -14.39
CA ASN A 140 4.54 16.18 -15.12
C ASN A 140 3.61 14.99 -14.82
N VAL A 141 3.74 14.37 -13.65
CA VAL A 141 2.78 13.37 -13.16
C VAL A 141 1.77 14.07 -12.25
N SER A 142 0.49 13.90 -12.53
CA SER A 142 -0.61 14.43 -11.72
C SER A 142 -1.12 13.42 -10.68
N LYS A 143 -0.97 12.13 -10.95
CA LYS A 143 -1.40 11.05 -10.05
C LYS A 143 -0.62 9.76 -10.31
N VAL A 144 -0.31 9.03 -9.25
CA VAL A 144 0.27 7.69 -9.29
C VAL A 144 -0.72 6.73 -8.63
N THR A 145 -1.01 5.62 -9.29
CA THR A 145 -1.73 4.49 -8.72
C THR A 145 -0.81 3.27 -8.77
N ILE A 146 -0.73 2.53 -7.66
CA ILE A 146 0.04 1.29 -7.56
C ILE A 146 -0.90 0.19 -7.11
N GLU A 147 -0.96 -0.88 -7.89
CA GLU A 147 -1.63 -2.13 -7.54
C GLU A 147 -0.55 -3.16 -7.24
N PHE A 148 -0.43 -3.55 -5.96
CA PHE A 148 0.44 -4.62 -5.49
C PHE A 148 -0.35 -5.93 -5.44
N THR A 149 0.30 -7.03 -5.82
CA THR A 149 -0.25 -8.38 -5.73
C THR A 149 0.86 -9.37 -5.41
N SER A 150 0.56 -10.52 -4.80
CA SER A 150 1.51 -11.63 -4.64
C SER A 150 0.93 -12.98 -5.03
N ASP A 151 1.79 -13.93 -5.41
CA ASP A 151 1.40 -15.34 -5.54
C ASP A 151 1.25 -16.06 -4.17
N ASP A 152 1.63 -15.40 -3.07
CA ASP A 152 1.38 -15.86 -1.72
C ASP A 152 0.02 -15.41 -1.16
N ASN A 153 -1.04 -16.15 -1.50
CA ASN A 153 -2.39 -16.05 -0.90
C ASN A 153 -2.93 -14.61 -0.74
N ASN A 154 -2.57 -13.71 -1.65
CA ASN A 154 -2.96 -12.31 -1.64
C ASN A 154 -2.55 -11.52 -0.38
N TYR A 155 -1.56 -11.97 0.40
CA TYR A 155 -1.11 -11.27 1.61
C TYR A 155 -0.57 -9.86 1.30
N PHE A 156 -0.06 -9.64 0.09
CA PHE A 156 0.54 -8.39 -0.36
C PHE A 156 -0.39 -7.61 -1.30
N ASP A 157 -1.67 -7.96 -1.36
CA ASP A 157 -2.64 -7.28 -2.20
C ASP A 157 -3.00 -5.92 -1.60
N TRP A 158 -2.52 -4.86 -2.25
CA TRP A 158 -2.79 -3.48 -1.86
C TRP A 158 -3.00 -2.63 -3.10
N GLN A 159 -3.87 -1.63 -2.98
CA GLN A 159 -3.98 -0.59 -4.00
C GLN A 159 -3.83 0.76 -3.34
N ILE A 160 -2.84 1.54 -3.76
CA ILE A 160 -2.67 2.91 -3.26
C ILE A 160 -2.65 3.90 -4.41
N THR A 161 -3.18 5.10 -4.16
CA THR A 161 -3.18 6.20 -5.11
C THR A 161 -2.73 7.48 -4.41
N PHE A 162 -1.84 8.25 -5.02
CA PHE A 162 -1.37 9.51 -4.45
C PHE A 162 -1.01 10.53 -5.53
N VAL A 163 -0.98 11.80 -5.14
CA VAL A 163 -0.52 12.92 -5.97
C VAL A 163 0.95 13.18 -5.63
N PRO A 164 1.90 12.94 -6.55
CA PRO A 164 3.30 13.29 -6.30
C PRO A 164 3.44 14.81 -6.36
N ARG A 165 3.72 15.44 -5.21
CA ARG A 165 3.93 16.89 -5.10
C ARG A 165 5.40 17.23 -5.11
#